data_AF-A0A844D063-F1
#
_entry.id   AF-A0A844D063-F1
#
_cell.length_a   1.000
_cell.length_b   1.000
_cell.length_c   1.000
_cell.angle_alpha   90.00
_cell.angle_beta   90.00
_cell.angle_gamma   90.00
#
_symmetry.space_group_name_H-M   'P 1'
#
loop_
_entity.id
_entity.type
_entity.pdbx_description
1 polymer ?
#
loop_
_entity_poly.entity_id
_entity_poly.type
_entity_poly.pdbx_seq_one_letter_code
_entity_poly.pdbx_strand_id
1 'polypeptide(L)'
;MNKYAIVIAADSAVTTSSGNGNQRYSKGGNKIFQLSRFEPVSVMIYGSATLDGVPWEIIIKNFRDKLGHAKHESLQAYATAFFEFVQGATFFFPQADLDIKLLERALRAALDFLNLAREASPLIVDTSKSTPERQAAWHEYAQHLSSELNQKDAHPHIATETMSEVIGEVREKFANYPALSDYLAAEGLSEIVPVDALADLACSYLYKCYDRVLPQTGIVFAGFGENQYFPSVIKFEVWGFLKNDFLYTLDEDNTCEISHDTPSGIFQFAMTSSIDTFTTGVGLDTYSEVQRAYQQSALALVQQVLQTHNINTLPIDFNQTLTASATAFSDDWLSRSYEI
;
A
#
# COMPACT_ATOMS: atom_id res chain seq x y z
N MET A 1 14.73 -15.75 -17.17
CA MET A 1 14.29 -16.04 -18.56
C MET A 1 15.42 -15.82 -19.54
N ASN A 2 15.39 -16.50 -20.68
CA ASN A 2 16.30 -16.29 -21.82
C ASN A 2 15.50 -16.39 -23.13
N LYS A 3 16.16 -16.34 -24.28
CA LYS A 3 15.52 -16.43 -25.61
C LYS A 3 14.63 -17.68 -25.84
N TYR A 4 14.81 -18.75 -25.06
CA TYR A 4 14.07 -20.00 -25.24
C TYR A 4 12.89 -20.15 -24.29
N ALA A 5 13.04 -19.72 -23.03
CA ALA A 5 12.08 -20.06 -22.00
C ALA A 5 12.05 -19.07 -20.82
N ILE A 6 10.92 -19.10 -20.13
CA ILE A 6 10.72 -18.50 -18.83
C ILE A 6 10.63 -19.62 -17.80
N VAL A 7 11.29 -19.42 -16.67
CA VAL A 7 11.14 -20.25 -15.47
C VAL A 7 10.65 -19.31 -14.37
N ILE A 8 9.59 -19.71 -13.69
CA ILE A 8 8.95 -18.95 -12.61
C ILE A 8 8.98 -19.81 -11.35
N ALA A 9 9.35 -19.21 -10.23
CA ALA A 9 9.38 -19.87 -8.94
C ALA A 9 8.78 -18.93 -7.89
N ALA A 10 8.04 -19.51 -6.95
CA ALA A 10 7.42 -18.80 -5.84
C ALA A 10 7.36 -19.74 -4.62
N ASP A 11 7.39 -19.18 -3.42
CA ASP A 11 7.20 -19.93 -2.18
C ASP A 11 5.70 -20.17 -1.93
N SER A 12 5.38 -21.17 -1.10
CA SER A 12 4.00 -21.53 -0.77
C SER A 12 3.52 -20.97 0.57
N ALA A 13 4.28 -20.07 1.20
CA ALA A 13 3.90 -19.50 2.48
C ALA A 13 2.82 -18.42 2.28
N VAL A 14 1.75 -18.56 3.06
CA VAL A 14 0.66 -17.58 3.17
C VAL A 14 0.64 -17.08 4.60
N THR A 15 0.74 -15.77 4.76
CA THR A 15 0.58 -15.11 6.06
C THR A 15 -0.87 -14.70 6.21
N THR A 16 -1.58 -15.30 7.16
CA THR A 16 -2.92 -14.87 7.55
C THR A 16 -2.80 -14.02 8.81
N SER A 17 -3.27 -12.78 8.78
CA SER A 17 -3.41 -11.98 10.00
C SER A 17 -4.81 -12.22 10.57
N SER A 18 -4.88 -12.74 11.79
CA SER A 18 -6.15 -12.78 12.52
C SER A 18 -6.50 -11.37 13.01
N GLY A 19 -7.79 -11.06 13.21
CA GLY A 19 -8.26 -9.75 13.66
C GLY A 19 -7.67 -9.25 14.99
N ASN A 20 -6.93 -10.10 15.72
CA ASN A 20 -6.22 -9.77 16.94
C ASN A 20 -4.71 -9.48 16.71
N GLY A 21 -4.26 -9.33 15.47
CA GLY A 21 -2.87 -9.02 15.12
C GLY A 21 -1.91 -10.22 15.11
N ASN A 22 -2.36 -11.42 15.47
CA ASN A 22 -1.53 -12.61 15.39
C ASN A 22 -1.41 -13.07 13.93
N GLN A 23 -0.19 -13.08 13.42
CA GLN A 23 0.15 -13.66 12.13
C GLN A 23 0.28 -15.18 12.25
N ARG A 24 -0.43 -15.89 11.38
CA ARG A 24 -0.31 -17.34 11.23
C ARG A 24 0.16 -17.67 9.83
N TYR A 25 1.31 -18.33 9.77
CA TYR A 25 1.84 -18.88 8.53
C TYR A 25 1.16 -20.22 8.23
N SER A 26 0.55 -20.30 7.06
CA SER A 26 0.00 -21.55 6.52
C SER A 26 0.78 -21.94 5.27
N LYS A 27 1.09 -23.23 5.15
CA LYS A 27 1.70 -23.78 3.94
C LYS A 27 0.60 -24.17 2.96
N GLY A 28 0.75 -23.82 1.68
CA GLY A 28 -0.10 -24.33 0.61
C GLY A 28 -0.81 -23.29 -0.26
N GLY A 29 -0.45 -22.00 -0.19
CA GLY A 29 -0.95 -21.02 -1.14
C GLY A 29 -0.31 -21.21 -2.52
N ASN A 30 -1.13 -21.32 -3.56
CA ASN A 30 -0.62 -21.27 -4.92
C ASN A 30 -0.37 -19.80 -5.32
N LYS A 31 0.82 -19.49 -5.82
CA LYS A 31 1.21 -18.16 -6.28
C LYS A 31 1.48 -18.11 -7.78
N ILE A 32 1.48 -19.25 -8.47
CA ILE A 32 1.74 -19.35 -9.91
C ILE A 32 0.56 -20.07 -10.57
N PHE A 33 0.00 -19.45 -11.60
CA PHE A 33 -1.17 -19.92 -12.31
C PHE A 33 -0.91 -19.92 -13.81
N GLN A 34 -1.49 -20.89 -14.50
CA GLN A 34 -1.64 -20.81 -15.95
C GLN A 34 -2.76 -19.82 -16.25
N LEU A 35 -2.48 -18.79 -17.05
CA LEU A 35 -3.51 -17.85 -17.52
C LEU A 35 -4.32 -18.47 -18.66
N SER A 36 -3.64 -19.19 -19.56
CA SER A 36 -4.27 -19.97 -20.63
C SER A 36 -3.92 -21.45 -20.49
N ARG A 37 -4.84 -22.33 -20.91
CA ARG A 37 -4.56 -23.77 -21.03
C ARG A 37 -3.91 -24.14 -22.37
N PHE A 38 -3.96 -23.22 -23.34
CA PHE A 38 -3.56 -23.47 -24.74
C PHE A 38 -2.41 -22.58 -25.18
N GLU A 39 -2.33 -21.37 -24.64
CA GLU A 39 -1.30 -20.39 -24.97
C GLU A 39 -0.23 -20.34 -23.86
N PRO A 40 1.03 -20.07 -24.19
CA PRO A 40 2.16 -20.14 -23.27
C PRO A 40 2.21 -18.91 -22.35
N VAL A 41 1.14 -18.66 -21.60
CA VAL A 41 0.96 -17.49 -20.73
C VAL A 41 0.63 -17.93 -19.32
N SER A 42 1.38 -17.39 -18.37
CA SER A 42 1.25 -17.64 -16.95
C SER A 42 1.11 -16.32 -16.18
N VAL A 43 0.55 -16.41 -14.98
CA VAL A 43 0.41 -15.31 -14.04
C VAL A 43 0.97 -15.74 -12.69
N MET A 44 1.80 -14.90 -12.09
CA MET A 44 2.25 -15.03 -10.71
C MET A 44 1.67 -13.89 -9.87
N ILE A 45 1.34 -14.16 -8.61
CA ILE A 45 0.90 -13.13 -7.65
C ILE A 45 1.80 -13.11 -6.42
N TYR A 46 1.96 -11.94 -5.81
CA TYR A 46 2.54 -11.76 -4.48
C TYR A 46 1.88 -10.58 -3.76
N GLY A 47 2.14 -10.41 -2.46
CA GLY A 47 1.39 -9.47 -1.62
C GLY A 47 0.05 -10.07 -1.20
N SER A 48 -1.03 -9.30 -1.33
CA SER A 48 -2.38 -9.75 -0.95
C SER A 48 -2.85 -10.94 -1.81
N ALA A 49 -3.41 -11.96 -1.16
CA ALA A 49 -3.95 -13.14 -1.85
C ALA A 49 -5.37 -12.91 -2.41
N THR A 50 -6.00 -11.78 -2.08
CA THR A 50 -7.38 -11.45 -2.46
C THR A 50 -7.47 -10.04 -3.05
N LEU A 51 -8.32 -9.88 -4.05
CA LEU A 51 -8.80 -8.61 -4.56
C LEU A 51 -10.16 -8.34 -3.96
N ASP A 52 -10.31 -7.29 -3.15
CA ASP A 52 -11.60 -6.91 -2.54
C ASP A 52 -12.35 -8.09 -1.89
N GLY A 53 -11.62 -9.00 -1.23
CA GLY A 53 -12.19 -10.20 -0.57
C GLY A 53 -12.40 -11.41 -1.48
N VAL A 54 -12.18 -11.28 -2.79
CA VAL A 54 -12.23 -12.38 -3.76
C VAL A 54 -10.81 -12.94 -3.98
N PRO A 55 -10.56 -14.25 -3.76
CA PRO A 55 -9.26 -14.84 -4.02
C PRO A 55 -8.82 -14.69 -5.48
N TRP A 56 -7.58 -14.27 -5.69
CA TRP A 56 -6.98 -14.14 -7.04
C TRP A 56 -7.06 -15.44 -7.84
N GLU A 57 -6.90 -16.59 -7.17
CA GLU A 57 -7.04 -17.89 -7.81
C GLU A 57 -8.40 -18.08 -8.50
N ILE A 58 -9.49 -17.60 -7.88
CA ILE A 58 -10.84 -17.73 -8.45
C ILE A 58 -10.97 -16.83 -9.68
N ILE A 59 -10.50 -15.59 -9.59
CA ILE A 59 -10.52 -14.59 -10.67
C ILE A 59 -9.73 -15.11 -11.87
N ILE A 60 -8.49 -15.55 -11.66
CA ILE A 60 -7.59 -16.04 -12.71
C ILE A 60 -8.17 -17.28 -13.39
N LYS A 61 -8.71 -18.24 -12.62
CA LYS A 61 -9.31 -19.44 -13.19
C LYS A 61 -10.56 -19.13 -14.01
N ASN A 62 -11.39 -18.19 -13.56
CA ASN A 62 -12.58 -17.79 -14.30
C ASN A 62 -12.19 -17.06 -15.61
N PHE A 63 -11.22 -16.13 -15.55
CA PHE A 63 -10.69 -15.49 -16.74
C PHE A 63 -10.14 -16.52 -17.73
N ARG A 64 -9.36 -17.50 -17.27
CA ARG A 64 -8.83 -18.58 -18.11
C ARG A 64 -9.91 -19.35 -18.85
N ASP A 65 -11.01 -19.66 -18.17
CA ASP A 65 -12.12 -20.38 -18.77
C ASP A 65 -12.86 -19.50 -19.79
N LYS A 66 -12.97 -18.19 -19.54
CA LYS A 66 -13.52 -17.21 -20.50
C LYS A 66 -12.60 -16.99 -21.71
N LEU A 67 -11.28 -16.92 -21.48
CA LEU A 67 -10.26 -16.76 -22.50
C LEU A 67 -10.32 -17.93 -23.50
N GLY A 68 -10.49 -19.15 -22.99
CA GLY A 68 -10.63 -20.34 -23.82
C GLY A 68 -9.45 -20.49 -24.78
N HIS A 69 -9.73 -20.55 -26.09
CA HIS A 69 -8.72 -20.63 -27.15
C HIS A 69 -8.35 -19.28 -27.76
N ALA A 70 -8.83 -18.16 -27.20
CA ALA A 70 -8.49 -16.85 -27.72
C ALA A 70 -6.99 -16.59 -27.57
N LYS A 71 -6.43 -16.01 -28.63
CA LYS A 71 -5.03 -15.61 -28.69
C LYS A 71 -4.94 -14.09 -28.73
N HIS A 72 -3.87 -13.57 -28.17
CA HIS A 72 -3.51 -12.16 -28.26
C HIS A 72 -2.11 -12.00 -28.84
N GLU A 73 -1.91 -10.90 -29.56
CA GLU A 73 -0.68 -10.61 -30.30
C GLU A 73 0.55 -10.44 -29.41
N SER A 74 0.36 -9.97 -28.18
CA SER A 74 1.41 -9.68 -27.20
C SER A 74 0.98 -10.10 -25.79
N LEU A 75 1.96 -10.29 -24.91
CA LEU A 75 1.70 -10.51 -23.48
C LEU A 75 0.98 -9.32 -22.84
N GLN A 76 1.27 -8.10 -23.31
CA GLN A 76 0.57 -6.88 -22.87
C GLN A 76 -0.92 -6.95 -23.22
N ALA A 77 -1.28 -7.45 -24.41
CA ALA A 77 -2.67 -7.61 -24.79
C ALA A 77 -3.40 -8.67 -23.94
N TYR A 78 -2.72 -9.73 -23.49
CA TYR A 78 -3.28 -10.64 -22.47
C TYR A 78 -3.52 -9.94 -21.13
N ALA A 79 -2.57 -9.13 -20.67
CA ALA A 79 -2.71 -8.38 -19.42
C ALA A 79 -3.87 -7.38 -19.49
N THR A 80 -3.97 -6.61 -20.58
CA THR A 80 -5.08 -5.69 -20.83
C THR A 80 -6.43 -6.43 -20.81
N ALA A 81 -6.56 -7.53 -21.55
CA ALA A 81 -7.78 -8.33 -21.56
C ALA A 81 -8.15 -8.89 -20.17
N PHE A 82 -7.15 -9.24 -19.35
CA PHE A 82 -7.36 -9.66 -17.97
C PHE A 82 -7.91 -8.52 -17.11
N PHE A 83 -7.30 -7.34 -17.12
CA PHE A 83 -7.76 -6.20 -16.32
C PHE A 83 -9.13 -5.70 -16.77
N GLU A 84 -9.42 -5.66 -18.07
CA GLU A 84 -10.76 -5.37 -18.61
C GLU A 84 -11.80 -6.38 -18.13
N PHE A 85 -11.44 -7.67 -18.10
CA PHE A 85 -12.31 -8.70 -17.54
C PHE A 85 -12.59 -8.46 -16.06
N VAL A 86 -11.57 -8.16 -15.26
CA VAL A 86 -11.71 -7.92 -13.81
C VAL A 86 -12.59 -6.70 -13.55
N GLN A 87 -12.35 -5.60 -14.26
CA GLN A 87 -13.16 -4.37 -14.15
C GLN A 87 -14.64 -4.61 -14.50
N GLY A 88 -14.92 -5.48 -15.49
CA GLY A 88 -16.28 -5.83 -15.89
C GLY A 88 -16.92 -6.97 -15.08
N ALA A 89 -16.22 -7.60 -14.14
CA ALA A 89 -16.68 -8.80 -13.45
C ALA A 89 -17.59 -8.50 -12.24
N THR A 90 -18.75 -7.89 -12.49
CA THR A 90 -19.74 -7.51 -11.45
C THR A 90 -20.26 -8.70 -10.62
N PHE A 91 -20.13 -9.93 -11.11
CA PHE A 91 -20.41 -11.13 -10.33
C PHE A 91 -19.43 -11.32 -9.15
N PHE A 92 -18.16 -10.96 -9.33
CA PHE A 92 -17.17 -10.98 -8.25
C PHE A 92 -17.20 -9.72 -7.42
N PHE A 93 -17.52 -8.59 -8.05
CA PHE A 93 -17.50 -7.26 -7.42
C PHE A 93 -18.87 -6.57 -7.58
N PRO A 94 -19.93 -7.05 -6.90
CA PRO A 94 -21.22 -6.35 -6.91
C PRO A 94 -21.08 -4.95 -6.32
N GLN A 95 -21.77 -3.97 -6.90
CA GLN A 95 -21.66 -2.57 -6.46
C GLN A 95 -21.95 -2.39 -4.96
N ALA A 96 -22.98 -3.07 -4.46
CA ALA A 96 -23.34 -3.00 -3.04
C ALA A 96 -22.19 -3.44 -2.11
N ASP A 97 -21.40 -4.45 -2.50
CA ASP A 97 -20.26 -4.92 -1.72
C ASP A 97 -19.09 -3.94 -1.80
N LEU A 98 -18.86 -3.32 -2.97
CA LEU A 98 -17.85 -2.29 -3.15
C LEU A 98 -18.19 -1.02 -2.34
N ASP A 99 -19.45 -0.63 -2.28
CA ASP A 99 -19.92 0.51 -1.49
C ASP A 99 -19.71 0.27 0.03
N ILE A 100 -19.97 -0.96 0.50
CA ILE A 100 -19.68 -1.35 1.89
C ILE A 100 -18.18 -1.26 2.17
N LYS A 101 -17.34 -1.84 1.29
CA LYS A 101 -15.87 -1.79 1.45
C LYS A 101 -15.32 -0.37 1.41
N LEU A 102 -15.87 0.48 0.56
CA LEU A 102 -15.51 1.90 0.49
C LEU A 102 -15.76 2.58 1.83
N LEU A 103 -16.92 2.33 2.44
CA LEU A 103 -17.25 2.87 3.76
C LEU A 103 -16.30 2.31 4.85
N GLU A 104 -16.03 1.01 4.86
CA GLU A 104 -15.08 0.38 5.80
C GLU A 104 -13.68 0.99 5.68
N ARG A 105 -13.21 1.23 4.46
CA ARG A 105 -11.92 1.87 4.17
C ARG A 105 -11.89 3.33 4.60
N ALA A 106 -12.96 4.08 4.33
CA ALA A 106 -13.08 5.45 4.79
C ALA A 106 -13.09 5.53 6.33
N LEU A 107 -13.84 4.65 7.01
CA LEU A 107 -13.83 4.57 8.47
C LEU A 107 -12.44 4.22 9.01
N ARG A 108 -11.73 3.29 8.37
CA ARG A 108 -10.36 2.95 8.74
C ARG A 108 -9.43 4.15 8.59
N ALA A 109 -9.49 4.84 7.45
CA ALA A 109 -8.72 6.06 7.20
C ALA A 109 -9.04 7.17 8.23
N ALA A 110 -10.31 7.31 8.62
CA ALA A 110 -10.73 8.25 9.66
C ALA A 110 -10.10 7.91 11.02
N LEU A 111 -10.11 6.64 11.42
CA LEU A 111 -9.48 6.19 12.67
C LEU A 111 -7.96 6.36 12.65
N ASP A 112 -7.30 6.01 11.55
CA ASP A 112 -5.85 6.19 11.38
C ASP A 112 -5.50 7.69 11.47
N PHE A 113 -6.32 8.58 10.88
CA PHE A 113 -6.16 10.03 11.02
C PHE A 113 -6.32 10.51 12.46
N LEU A 114 -7.34 10.04 13.19
CA LEU A 114 -7.52 10.41 14.59
C LEU A 114 -6.32 9.98 15.44
N ASN A 115 -5.70 8.84 15.14
CA ASN A 115 -4.49 8.40 15.83
C ASN A 115 -3.28 9.29 15.49
N LEU A 116 -3.06 9.61 14.20
CA LEU A 116 -2.00 10.52 13.78
C LEU A 116 -2.19 11.93 14.36
N ALA A 117 -3.43 12.42 14.46
CA ALA A 117 -3.78 13.69 15.08
C ALA A 117 -3.33 13.74 16.54
N ARG A 118 -3.59 12.65 17.29
CA ARG A 118 -3.22 12.51 18.70
C ARG A 118 -1.71 12.51 18.91
N GLU A 119 -0.98 11.84 18.02
CA GLU A 119 0.48 11.78 18.08
C GLU A 119 1.11 13.13 17.73
N ALA A 120 0.61 13.80 16.69
CA ALA A 120 1.13 15.08 16.23
C ALA A 120 0.76 16.25 17.16
N SER A 121 -0.46 16.24 17.72
CA SER A 121 -0.96 17.27 18.62
C SER A 121 -1.72 16.64 19.80
N PRO A 122 -1.01 16.26 20.88
CA PRO A 122 -1.62 15.71 22.08
C PRO A 122 -2.67 16.63 22.71
N LEU A 123 -2.62 17.94 22.40
CA LEU A 123 -3.60 18.93 22.85
C LEU A 123 -5.03 18.58 22.43
N ILE A 124 -5.22 17.91 21.29
CA ILE A 124 -6.55 17.54 20.77
C ILE A 124 -7.32 16.65 21.76
N VAL A 125 -6.62 15.76 22.47
CA VAL A 125 -7.19 14.84 23.45
C VAL A 125 -6.92 15.23 24.91
N ASP A 126 -6.26 16.36 25.15
CA ASP A 126 -6.00 16.84 26.51
C ASP A 126 -7.28 17.41 27.14
N THR A 127 -7.96 16.58 27.93
CA THR A 127 -9.20 16.94 28.64
C THR A 127 -9.01 18.00 29.73
N SER A 128 -7.77 18.36 30.08
CA SER A 128 -7.49 19.49 31.00
C SER A 128 -7.63 20.86 30.31
N LYS A 129 -7.69 20.88 28.98
CA LYS A 129 -7.78 22.08 28.15
C LYS A 129 -9.22 22.41 27.79
N SER A 130 -9.46 23.69 27.49
CA SER A 130 -10.79 24.14 27.08
C SER A 130 -11.16 23.62 25.69
N THR A 131 -12.46 23.40 25.44
CA THR A 131 -12.98 22.97 24.13
C THR A 131 -12.46 23.84 22.97
N PRO A 132 -12.42 25.19 23.06
CA PRO A 132 -11.88 26.04 21.99
C PRO A 132 -10.39 25.82 21.70
N GLU A 133 -9.55 25.59 22.72
CA GLU A 133 -8.11 25.30 22.52
C GLU A 133 -7.92 23.98 21.77
N ARG A 134 -8.70 22.96 22.14
CA ARG A 134 -8.66 21.64 21.52
C ARG A 134 -9.17 21.69 20.07
N GLN A 135 -10.24 22.44 19.82
CA GLN A 135 -10.77 22.70 18.47
C GLN A 135 -9.76 23.44 17.59
N ALA A 136 -9.06 24.44 18.13
CA ALA A 136 -8.02 25.16 17.40
C ALA A 136 -6.87 24.23 16.98
N ALA A 137 -6.40 23.36 17.88
CA ALA A 137 -5.39 22.36 17.56
C ALA A 137 -5.85 21.35 16.50
N TRP A 138 -7.10 20.90 16.57
CA TRP A 138 -7.67 20.05 15.52
C TRP A 138 -7.71 20.77 14.18
N HIS A 139 -8.16 22.02 14.16
CA HIS A 139 -8.29 22.80 12.94
C HIS A 139 -6.93 23.04 12.27
N GLU A 140 -5.92 23.40 13.04
CA GLU A 140 -4.54 23.56 12.56
C GLU A 140 -4.01 22.26 11.95
N TYR A 141 -4.18 21.13 12.65
CA TYR A 141 -3.76 19.82 12.16
C TYR A 141 -4.50 19.39 10.89
N ALA A 142 -5.82 19.52 10.86
CA ALA A 142 -6.65 19.17 9.71
C ALA A 142 -6.33 20.04 8.48
N GLN A 143 -6.06 21.34 8.68
CA GLN A 143 -5.62 22.24 7.61
C GLN A 143 -4.25 21.85 7.07
N HIS A 144 -3.29 21.53 7.95
CA HIS A 144 -1.97 21.07 7.55
C HIS A 144 -2.07 19.81 6.68
N LEU A 145 -2.77 18.77 7.16
CA LEU A 145 -2.90 17.53 6.39
C LEU A 145 -3.67 17.76 5.08
N SER A 146 -4.75 18.55 5.09
CA SER A 146 -5.48 18.87 3.86
C SER A 146 -4.58 19.53 2.82
N SER A 147 -3.70 20.45 3.24
CA SER A 147 -2.70 21.07 2.36
C SER A 147 -1.71 20.05 1.79
N GLU A 148 -1.21 19.12 2.60
CA GLU A 148 -0.32 18.05 2.13
C GLU A 148 -1.01 17.12 1.12
N LEU A 149 -2.27 16.74 1.38
CA LEU A 149 -3.05 15.87 0.50
C LEU A 149 -3.38 16.55 -0.84
N ASN A 150 -3.62 17.86 -0.83
CA ASN A 150 -3.89 18.62 -2.05
C ASN A 150 -2.66 18.73 -2.97
N GLN A 151 -1.45 18.51 -2.45
CA GLN A 151 -0.22 18.47 -3.25
C GLN A 151 0.03 17.09 -3.88
N LYS A 152 -0.71 16.07 -3.46
CA LYS A 152 -0.62 14.71 -4.02
C LYS A 152 -1.65 14.54 -5.12
N ASP A 153 -1.25 13.83 -6.17
CA ASP A 153 -2.18 13.37 -7.20
C ASP A 153 -2.91 12.10 -6.73
N ALA A 154 -4.13 11.92 -7.22
CA ALA A 154 -4.85 10.66 -7.04
C ALA A 154 -4.27 9.61 -8.03
N HIS A 155 -4.59 8.34 -7.83
CA HIS A 155 -4.26 7.32 -8.82
C HIS A 155 -4.85 7.69 -10.20
N PRO A 156 -4.15 7.49 -11.33
CA PRO A 156 -4.62 7.89 -12.66
C PRO A 156 -5.97 7.31 -13.10
N HIS A 157 -6.34 6.14 -12.56
CA HIS A 157 -7.65 5.50 -12.82
C HIS A 157 -8.82 6.06 -12.00
N ILE A 158 -8.56 6.99 -11.08
CA ILE A 158 -9.61 7.64 -10.30
C ILE A 158 -10.19 8.78 -11.13
N ALA A 159 -11.48 8.74 -11.41
CA ALA A 159 -12.17 9.88 -12.01
C ALA A 159 -12.46 10.95 -10.96
N THR A 160 -12.16 12.22 -11.28
CA THR A 160 -12.37 13.36 -10.35
C THR A 160 -13.82 13.52 -9.93
N GLU A 161 -14.76 13.23 -10.84
CA GLU A 161 -16.21 13.29 -10.58
C GLU A 161 -16.65 12.23 -9.56
N THR A 162 -16.05 11.04 -9.57
CA THR A 162 -16.30 9.97 -8.60
C THR A 162 -15.97 10.42 -7.17
N MET A 163 -14.88 11.19 -7.00
CA MET A 163 -14.39 11.56 -5.67
C MET A 163 -15.34 12.50 -4.92
N SER A 164 -15.92 13.49 -5.59
CA SER A 164 -16.83 14.45 -4.95
C SER A 164 -18.17 13.80 -4.56
N GLU A 165 -18.71 12.92 -5.40
CA GLU A 165 -19.90 12.14 -5.10
C GLU A 165 -19.68 11.22 -3.90
N VAL A 166 -18.55 10.50 -3.88
CA VAL A 166 -18.17 9.60 -2.78
C VAL A 166 -18.03 10.34 -1.46
N ILE A 167 -17.44 11.54 -1.46
CA ILE A 167 -17.34 12.36 -0.26
C ILE A 167 -18.74 12.66 0.31
N GLY A 168 -19.70 13.03 -0.54
CA GLY A 168 -21.08 13.27 -0.12
C GLY A 168 -21.74 12.04 0.51
N GLU A 169 -21.60 10.89 -0.13
CA GLU A 169 -22.13 9.61 0.36
C GLU A 169 -21.49 9.21 1.70
N VAL A 170 -20.17 9.35 1.83
CA VAL A 170 -19.43 9.00 3.05
C VAL A 170 -19.78 9.94 4.20
N ARG A 171 -19.92 11.25 3.96
CA ARG A 171 -20.41 12.21 4.97
C ARG A 171 -21.76 11.77 5.53
N GLU A 172 -22.73 11.48 4.67
CA GLU A 172 -24.05 11.03 5.09
C GLU A 172 -23.98 9.73 5.89
N LYS A 173 -23.16 8.76 5.44
CA LYS A 173 -22.97 7.50 6.15
C LYS A 173 -22.32 7.70 7.52
N PHE A 174 -21.27 8.51 7.61
CA PHE A 174 -20.56 8.80 8.86
C PHE A 174 -21.48 9.49 9.87
N ALA A 175 -22.25 10.48 9.44
CA ALA A 175 -23.22 11.18 10.28
C ALA A 175 -24.28 10.24 10.88
N ASN A 176 -24.60 9.15 10.17
CA ASN A 176 -25.58 8.15 10.56
C ASN A 176 -24.96 6.83 11.05
N TYR A 177 -23.67 6.79 11.39
CA TYR A 177 -22.99 5.57 11.85
C TYR A 177 -22.77 5.59 13.37
N PRO A 178 -23.62 4.92 14.18
CA PRO A 178 -23.60 5.07 15.65
C PRO A 178 -22.27 4.69 16.28
N ALA A 179 -21.58 3.67 15.74
CA ALA A 179 -20.30 3.25 16.27
C ALA A 179 -19.21 4.34 16.16
N LEU A 180 -19.26 5.19 15.13
CA LEU A 180 -18.35 6.34 15.01
C LEU A 180 -18.71 7.43 16.01
N SER A 181 -20.00 7.76 16.18
CA SER A 181 -20.42 8.75 17.17
C SER A 181 -20.10 8.31 18.60
N ASP A 182 -20.31 7.03 18.91
CA ASP A 182 -20.00 6.44 20.22
C ASP A 182 -18.50 6.46 20.48
N TYR A 183 -17.67 6.14 19.47
CA TYR A 183 -16.22 6.23 19.57
C TYR A 183 -15.75 7.67 19.84
N LEU A 184 -16.24 8.65 19.06
CA LEU A 184 -15.89 10.05 19.26
C LEU A 184 -16.34 10.55 20.64
N ALA A 185 -17.47 10.09 21.15
CA ALA A 185 -17.95 10.45 22.48
C ALA A 185 -17.06 9.84 23.57
N ALA A 186 -16.70 8.56 23.44
CA ALA A 186 -15.84 7.85 24.38
C ALA A 186 -14.44 8.48 24.47
N GLU A 187 -13.90 8.96 23.35
CA GLU A 187 -12.60 9.65 23.29
C GLU A 187 -12.70 11.16 23.61
N GLY A 188 -13.89 11.68 23.92
CA GLY A 188 -14.10 13.10 24.23
C GLY A 188 -13.84 14.04 23.04
N LEU A 189 -14.10 13.56 21.82
CA LEU A 189 -13.84 14.23 20.54
C LEU A 189 -15.09 14.74 19.84
N SER A 190 -16.30 14.41 20.29
CA SER A 190 -17.55 14.77 19.61
C SER A 190 -17.71 16.28 19.34
N GLU A 191 -17.27 17.14 20.27
CA GLU A 191 -17.30 18.60 20.10
C GLU A 191 -16.04 19.15 19.42
N ILE A 192 -14.99 18.34 19.28
CA ILE A 192 -13.67 18.77 18.78
C ILE A 192 -13.54 18.48 17.28
N VAL A 193 -14.06 17.34 16.85
CA VAL A 193 -13.91 16.81 15.50
C VAL A 193 -15.26 16.79 14.80
N PRO A 194 -15.52 17.74 13.86
CA PRO A 194 -16.72 17.69 13.05
C PRO A 194 -16.72 16.45 12.16
N VAL A 195 -17.81 15.68 12.20
CA VAL A 195 -17.93 14.41 11.45
C VAL A 195 -17.80 14.63 9.94
N ASP A 196 -18.38 15.71 9.41
CA ASP A 196 -18.28 16.03 7.98
C ASP A 196 -16.84 16.33 7.56
N ALA A 197 -16.09 17.07 8.39
CA ALA A 197 -14.69 17.39 8.13
C ALA A 197 -13.80 16.13 8.24
N LEU A 198 -14.13 15.22 9.17
CA LEU A 198 -13.47 13.93 9.29
C LEU A 198 -13.72 13.05 8.05
N ALA A 199 -14.96 13.01 7.56
CA ALA A 199 -15.32 12.30 6.34
C ALA A 199 -14.55 12.82 5.11
N ASP A 200 -14.50 14.14 4.94
CA ASP A 200 -13.74 14.78 3.84
C ASP A 200 -12.29 14.39 3.82
N LEU A 201 -11.66 14.45 4.99
CA LEU A 201 -10.25 14.20 5.10
C LEU A 201 -9.95 12.71 4.97
N ALA A 202 -10.81 11.85 5.52
CA ALA A 202 -10.69 10.41 5.36
C ALA A 202 -10.82 9.97 3.89
N CYS A 203 -11.80 10.53 3.16
CA CYS A 203 -11.94 10.30 1.71
C CYS A 203 -10.75 10.84 0.94
N SER A 204 -10.33 12.09 1.21
CA SER A 204 -9.16 12.67 0.54
C SER A 204 -7.91 11.84 0.78
N TYR A 205 -7.70 11.36 2.01
CA TYR A 205 -6.60 10.48 2.37
C TYR A 205 -6.68 9.14 1.64
N LEU A 206 -7.84 8.48 1.63
CA LEU A 206 -8.07 7.22 0.94
C LEU A 206 -7.74 7.30 -0.57
N TYR A 207 -8.14 8.39 -1.23
CA TYR A 207 -7.96 8.58 -2.67
C TYR A 207 -6.55 9.06 -3.05
N LYS A 208 -5.88 9.84 -2.19
CA LYS A 208 -4.55 10.43 -2.44
C LYS A 208 -3.39 9.61 -1.88
N CYS A 209 -3.66 8.75 -0.90
CA CYS A 209 -2.69 7.87 -0.23
C CYS A 209 -3.17 6.40 -0.30
N TYR A 210 -3.83 6.03 -1.40
CA TYR A 210 -4.39 4.69 -1.62
C TYR A 210 -3.36 3.57 -1.44
N ASP A 211 -2.09 3.84 -1.78
CA ASP A 211 -0.93 2.94 -1.63
C ASP A 211 -0.62 2.59 -0.17
N ARG A 212 -0.99 3.47 0.77
CA ARG A 212 -0.80 3.26 2.22
C ARG A 212 -2.02 2.60 2.88
N VAL A 213 -3.20 2.80 2.30
CA VAL A 213 -4.48 2.40 2.90
C VAL A 213 -4.94 1.05 2.36
N LEU A 214 -4.73 0.80 1.08
CA LEU A 214 -5.23 -0.38 0.39
C LEU A 214 -4.17 -1.49 0.37
N PRO A 215 -4.59 -2.76 0.53
CA PRO A 215 -3.67 -3.88 0.36
C PRO A 215 -3.22 -3.97 -1.10
N GLN A 216 -1.92 -4.09 -1.30
CA GLN A 216 -1.32 -4.22 -2.63
C GLN A 216 -1.15 -5.70 -3.02
N THR A 217 -1.46 -6.02 -4.27
CA THR A 217 -1.08 -7.27 -4.94
C THR A 217 -0.19 -6.94 -6.12
N GLY A 218 0.98 -7.55 -6.17
CA GLY A 218 1.76 -7.59 -7.40
C GLY A 218 1.33 -8.74 -8.29
N ILE A 219 1.04 -8.45 -9.55
CA ILE A 219 0.67 -9.44 -10.57
C ILE A 219 1.71 -9.42 -11.68
N VAL A 220 2.28 -10.58 -11.97
CA VAL A 220 3.31 -10.73 -13.00
C VAL A 220 2.80 -11.66 -14.08
N PHE A 221 2.59 -11.11 -15.28
CA PHE A 221 2.33 -11.89 -16.48
C PHE A 221 3.66 -12.33 -17.07
N ALA A 222 3.75 -13.58 -17.49
CA ALA A 222 4.96 -14.13 -18.06
C ALA A 222 4.60 -15.13 -19.16
N GLY A 223 5.14 -14.94 -20.36
CA GLY A 223 4.85 -15.80 -21.49
C GLY A 223 5.21 -15.20 -22.84
N PHE A 224 4.42 -15.60 -23.84
CA PHE A 224 4.56 -15.15 -25.22
C PHE A 224 3.19 -14.73 -25.76
N GLY A 225 3.16 -13.64 -26.52
CA GLY A 225 2.07 -13.35 -27.46
C GLY A 225 2.26 -14.08 -28.79
N GLU A 226 1.21 -14.09 -29.62
CA GLU A 226 1.24 -14.73 -30.93
C GLU A 226 2.34 -14.15 -31.86
N ASN A 227 2.59 -12.85 -31.75
CA ASN A 227 3.59 -12.14 -32.55
C ASN A 227 4.94 -11.96 -31.83
N GLN A 228 5.10 -12.53 -30.62
CA GLN A 228 6.32 -12.43 -29.83
C GLN A 228 7.15 -13.72 -29.95
N TYR A 229 8.26 -13.63 -30.70
CA TYR A 229 9.18 -14.76 -30.89
C TYR A 229 10.04 -15.06 -29.64
N PHE A 230 10.17 -14.08 -28.75
CA PHE A 230 10.90 -14.18 -27.50
C PHE A 230 9.96 -13.94 -26.31
N PRO A 231 10.29 -14.47 -25.13
CA PRO A 231 9.44 -14.30 -23.97
C PRO A 231 9.45 -12.86 -23.45
N SER A 232 8.36 -12.50 -22.78
CA SER A 232 8.26 -11.28 -22.00
C SER A 232 7.73 -11.55 -20.61
N VAL A 233 7.99 -10.60 -19.72
CA VAL A 233 7.45 -10.52 -18.37
C VAL A 233 6.94 -9.10 -18.16
N ILE A 234 5.71 -8.97 -17.69
CA ILE A 234 5.05 -7.68 -17.44
C ILE A 234 4.51 -7.69 -16.02
N LYS A 235 4.91 -6.70 -15.23
CA LYS A 235 4.49 -6.58 -13.83
C LYS A 235 3.51 -5.43 -13.65
N PHE A 236 2.48 -5.67 -12.86
CA PHE A 236 1.54 -4.67 -12.39
C PHE A 236 1.46 -4.69 -10.86
N GLU A 237 1.18 -3.54 -10.28
CA GLU A 237 0.74 -3.40 -8.89
C GLU A 237 -0.76 -3.08 -8.88
N VAL A 238 -1.51 -3.73 -7.99
CA VAL A 238 -2.97 -3.68 -7.93
C VAL A 238 -3.44 -3.42 -6.50
N TRP A 239 -4.31 -2.42 -6.30
CA TRP A 239 -4.83 -2.04 -4.97
C TRP A 239 -6.32 -2.37 -4.78
N GLY A 240 -7.04 -2.68 -5.87
CA GLY A 240 -8.47 -3.00 -5.84
C GLY A 240 -9.36 -1.87 -6.29
N PHE A 241 -10.61 -1.92 -5.87
CA PHE A 241 -11.64 -0.98 -6.31
C PHE A 241 -11.85 0.17 -5.32
N LEU A 242 -11.98 1.40 -5.82
CA LEU A 242 -12.61 2.50 -5.10
C LEU A 242 -13.91 2.87 -5.81
N LYS A 243 -15.04 2.47 -5.22
CA LYS A 243 -16.35 2.50 -5.88
C LYS A 243 -16.29 1.74 -7.21
N ASN A 244 -16.19 2.43 -8.34
CA ASN A 244 -16.14 1.84 -9.68
C ASN A 244 -14.73 1.80 -10.27
N ASP A 245 -13.79 2.53 -9.67
CA ASP A 245 -12.46 2.76 -10.22
C ASP A 245 -11.54 1.63 -9.80
N PHE A 246 -11.06 0.85 -10.77
CA PHE A 246 -10.15 -0.26 -10.53
C PHE A 246 -8.69 0.21 -10.61
N LEU A 247 -8.00 0.18 -9.46
CA LEU A 247 -6.67 0.75 -9.31
C LEU A 247 -5.59 -0.29 -9.58
N TYR A 248 -4.87 -0.10 -10.69
CA TYR A 248 -3.66 -0.85 -11.02
C TYR A 248 -2.68 0.04 -11.81
N THR A 249 -1.38 -0.21 -11.65
CA THR A 249 -0.30 0.52 -12.34
C THR A 249 0.70 -0.47 -12.93
N LEU A 250 1.19 -0.19 -14.14
CA LEU A 250 2.29 -0.92 -14.78
C LEU A 250 3.61 -0.56 -14.08
N ASP A 251 4.38 -1.57 -13.67
CA ASP A 251 5.75 -1.40 -13.21
C ASP A 251 6.68 -1.56 -14.42
N GLU A 252 7.08 -0.43 -15.01
CA GLU A 252 7.97 -0.40 -16.19
C GLU A 252 9.37 -0.93 -15.86
N ASP A 253 9.89 -0.65 -14.66
CA ASP A 253 11.25 -1.03 -14.25
C ASP A 253 11.41 -2.56 -14.10
N ASN A 254 10.33 -3.24 -13.72
CA ASN A 254 10.29 -4.69 -13.55
C ASN A 254 9.53 -5.42 -14.67
N THR A 255 9.34 -4.74 -15.80
CA THR A 255 8.80 -5.30 -17.04
C THR A 255 9.93 -5.44 -18.06
N CYS A 256 9.97 -6.57 -18.79
CA CYS A 256 11.02 -6.82 -19.76
C CYS A 256 10.54 -7.73 -20.89
N GLU A 257 10.89 -7.36 -22.11
CA GLU A 257 10.79 -8.21 -23.30
C GLU A 257 12.19 -8.66 -23.73
N ILE A 258 12.38 -9.98 -23.84
CA ILE A 258 13.64 -10.51 -24.35
C ILE A 258 13.75 -10.17 -25.83
N SER A 259 14.93 -9.70 -26.24
CA SER A 259 15.20 -9.26 -27.60
C SER A 259 16.57 -9.75 -28.07
N HIS A 260 16.99 -9.34 -29.27
CA HIS A 260 18.36 -9.59 -29.70
C HIS A 260 19.39 -8.86 -28.82
N ASP A 261 19.06 -7.64 -28.39
CA ASP A 261 19.91 -6.78 -27.56
C ASP A 261 19.83 -7.12 -26.07
N THR A 262 18.70 -7.70 -25.62
CA THR A 262 18.47 -8.13 -24.25
C THR A 262 18.25 -9.65 -24.22
N PRO A 263 19.31 -10.48 -24.17
CA PRO A 263 19.18 -11.92 -24.42
C PRO A 263 18.67 -12.75 -23.24
N SER A 264 18.74 -12.21 -22.01
CA SER A 264 18.30 -12.88 -20.79
C SER A 264 18.11 -11.91 -19.64
N GLY A 265 17.30 -12.29 -18.65
CA GLY A 265 17.10 -11.53 -17.42
C GLY A 265 16.66 -12.41 -16.24
N ILE A 266 17.00 -11.97 -15.03
CA ILE A 266 16.53 -12.55 -13.76
C ILE A 266 15.78 -11.45 -13.03
N PHE A 267 14.55 -11.74 -12.60
CA PHE A 267 13.64 -10.76 -11.99
C PHE A 267 13.20 -11.26 -10.62
N GLN A 268 13.08 -10.34 -9.67
CA GLN A 268 12.69 -10.61 -8.30
C GLN A 268 11.51 -9.71 -7.95
N PHE A 269 10.43 -10.32 -7.45
CA PHE A 269 9.15 -9.62 -7.33
C PHE A 269 8.58 -9.63 -5.90
N ALA A 270 8.73 -10.75 -5.18
CA ALA A 270 8.30 -10.86 -3.79
C ALA A 270 9.47 -10.55 -2.85
N MET A 271 9.47 -9.37 -2.23
CA MET A 271 10.35 -9.09 -1.10
C MET A 271 9.80 -9.78 0.14
N THR A 272 10.51 -10.79 0.63
CA THR A 272 10.43 -11.17 2.05
C THR A 272 11.78 -10.80 2.64
N SER A 273 11.80 -10.28 3.87
CA SER A 273 13.03 -9.88 4.59
C SER A 273 14.12 -10.97 4.64
N SER A 274 13.74 -12.24 4.40
CA SER A 274 14.65 -13.38 4.27
C SER A 274 15.56 -13.34 3.02
N ILE A 275 15.17 -12.62 1.95
CA ILE A 275 15.98 -12.48 0.72
C ILE A 275 16.81 -11.20 0.77
N ASP A 276 16.31 -10.11 1.36
CA ASP A 276 17.13 -8.91 1.65
C ASP A 276 18.35 -9.30 2.50
N THR A 277 18.17 -10.14 3.51
CA THR A 277 19.29 -10.68 4.29
C THR A 277 20.33 -11.40 3.41
N PHE A 278 19.90 -12.00 2.30
CA PHE A 278 20.78 -12.69 1.36
C PHE A 278 21.44 -11.75 0.33
N THR A 279 20.77 -10.68 -0.10
CA THR A 279 21.26 -9.73 -1.11
C THR A 279 21.97 -8.51 -0.52
N THR A 280 21.55 -8.02 0.64
CA THR A 280 22.11 -6.84 1.34
C THR A 280 22.89 -7.21 2.60
N GLY A 281 22.81 -8.48 3.04
CA GLY A 281 23.44 -8.98 4.26
C GLY A 281 22.63 -8.74 5.55
N VAL A 282 21.60 -7.90 5.51
CA VAL A 282 20.78 -7.52 6.67
C VAL A 282 19.29 -7.44 6.29
N GLY A 283 18.44 -8.16 7.03
CA GLY A 283 16.99 -8.10 6.82
C GLY A 283 16.37 -6.76 7.21
N LEU A 284 15.27 -6.37 6.55
CA LEU A 284 14.57 -5.10 6.75
C LEU A 284 14.16 -4.86 8.22
N ASP A 285 13.69 -5.89 8.91
CA ASP A 285 13.31 -5.79 10.34
C ASP A 285 14.51 -5.39 11.21
N THR A 286 15.67 -6.00 10.97
CA THR A 286 16.93 -5.66 11.64
C THR A 286 17.38 -4.25 11.27
N TYR A 287 17.27 -3.87 10.00
CA TYR A 287 17.60 -2.52 9.53
C TYR A 287 16.74 -1.46 10.24
N SER A 288 15.42 -1.65 10.29
CA SER A 288 14.48 -0.75 10.95
C SER A 288 14.73 -0.66 12.46
N GLU A 289 14.99 -1.79 13.13
CA GLU A 289 15.29 -1.81 14.57
C GLU A 289 16.63 -1.14 14.90
N VAL A 290 17.66 -1.35 14.08
CA VAL A 290 18.96 -0.68 14.25
C VAL A 290 18.81 0.83 14.03
N GLN A 291 18.05 1.27 13.04
CA GLN A 291 17.76 2.69 12.80
C GLN A 291 17.03 3.32 14.00
N ARG A 292 16.00 2.65 14.50
CA ARG A 292 15.25 3.09 15.68
C ARG A 292 16.14 3.20 16.91
N ALA A 293 16.96 2.17 17.17
CA ALA A 293 17.89 2.15 18.31
C ALA A 293 18.98 3.23 18.20
N TYR A 294 19.49 3.48 16.99
CA TYR A 294 20.44 4.56 16.72
C TYR A 294 19.83 5.92 17.04
N GLN A 295 18.66 6.23 16.50
CA GLN A 295 17.99 7.52 16.72
C GLN A 295 17.70 7.76 18.21
N GLN A 296 17.23 6.75 18.93
CA GLN A 296 17.00 6.83 20.37
C GLN A 296 18.30 7.08 21.15
N SER A 297 19.36 6.34 20.81
CA SER A 297 20.66 6.47 21.50
C SER A 297 21.34 7.80 21.22
N ALA A 298 21.28 8.28 19.98
CA ALA A 298 21.82 9.58 19.57
C ALA A 298 21.07 10.73 20.24
N LEU A 299 19.73 10.65 20.30
CA LEU A 299 18.92 11.61 21.04
C LEU A 299 19.30 11.64 22.53
N ALA A 300 19.38 10.47 23.17
CA ALA A 300 19.74 10.37 24.57
C ALA A 300 21.15 10.95 24.87
N LEU A 301 22.13 10.67 24.00
CA LEU A 301 23.47 11.23 24.12
C LEU A 301 23.46 12.76 24.03
N VAL A 302 22.76 13.32 23.04
CA VAL A 302 22.68 14.78 22.88
C VAL A 302 21.99 15.42 24.07
N GLN A 303 20.89 14.84 24.55
CA GLN A 303 20.20 15.32 25.75
C GLN A 303 21.13 15.29 26.99
N GLN A 304 21.92 14.24 27.16
CA GLN A 304 22.87 14.13 28.28
C GLN A 304 24.00 15.18 28.19
N VAL A 305 24.53 15.43 26.99
CA VAL A 305 25.54 16.48 26.76
C VAL A 305 24.95 17.87 27.06
N LEU A 306 23.75 18.16 26.55
CA LEU A 306 23.07 19.44 26.79
C LEU A 306 22.78 19.66 28.29
N GLN A 307 22.31 18.62 28.99
CA GLN A 307 22.11 18.66 30.44
C GLN A 307 23.41 18.95 31.20
N THR A 308 24.51 18.33 30.81
CA THR A 308 25.84 18.56 31.44
C THR A 308 26.29 20.02 31.32
N HIS A 309 25.84 20.72 30.27
CA HIS A 309 26.14 22.13 30.02
C HIS A 309 25.01 23.09 30.43
N ASN A 310 23.98 22.63 31.16
CA ASN A 310 22.80 23.41 31.56
C ASN A 310 22.03 24.06 30.39
N ILE A 311 22.04 23.42 29.22
CA ILE A 311 21.27 23.85 28.05
C ILE A 311 19.98 23.02 28.01
N ASN A 312 18.83 23.66 28.19
CA ASN A 312 17.53 22.98 28.33
C ASN A 312 16.71 22.92 27.03
N THR A 313 17.27 23.40 25.92
CA THR A 313 16.56 23.53 24.64
C THR A 313 17.32 22.82 23.54
N LEU A 314 16.62 21.96 22.80
CA LEU A 314 17.15 21.38 21.57
C LEU A 314 17.17 22.44 20.45
N PRO A 315 18.18 22.43 19.56
CA PRO A 315 18.19 23.26 18.36
C PRO A 315 16.95 23.03 17.49
N ILE A 316 16.49 24.06 16.77
CA ILE A 316 15.28 24.01 15.93
C ILE A 316 15.44 23.00 14.77
N ASP A 317 16.66 22.84 14.26
CA ASP A 317 17.04 21.94 13.19
C ASP A 317 17.40 20.52 13.67
N PHE A 318 17.31 20.25 14.98
CA PHE A 318 17.80 19.01 15.57
C PHE A 318 17.24 17.75 14.92
N ASN A 319 15.93 17.70 14.64
CA ASN A 319 15.30 16.54 14.00
C ASN A 319 15.80 16.33 12.56
N GLN A 320 16.07 17.41 11.82
CA GLN A 320 16.69 17.30 10.50
C GLN A 320 18.12 16.81 10.60
N THR A 321 18.92 17.33 11.54
CA THR A 321 20.30 16.89 11.77
C THR A 321 20.36 15.42 12.19
N LEU A 322 19.46 14.98 13.07
CA LEU A 322 19.37 13.60 13.53
C LEU A 322 19.00 12.65 12.37
N THR A 323 18.06 13.06 11.52
CA THR A 323 17.66 12.30 10.34
C THR A 323 18.83 12.18 9.35
N ALA A 324 19.49 13.29 9.03
CA ALA A 324 20.67 13.28 8.14
C ALA A 324 21.81 12.41 8.68
N SER A 325 22.04 12.43 9.99
CA SER A 325 23.03 11.57 10.66
C SER A 325 22.65 10.10 10.61
N ALA A 326 21.37 9.75 10.79
CA ALA A 326 20.87 8.38 10.70
C ALA A 326 20.98 7.80 9.27
N THR A 327 20.74 8.64 8.26
CA THR A 327 20.96 8.30 6.84
C THR A 327 22.45 8.03 6.56
N ALA A 328 23.35 8.93 6.97
CA ALA A 328 24.78 8.73 6.78
C ALA A 328 25.31 7.47 7.49
N PHE A 329 24.78 7.16 8.68
CA PHE A 329 25.08 5.91 9.40
C PHE A 329 24.60 4.67 8.62
N SER A 330 23.40 4.72 8.03
CA SER A 330 22.92 3.63 7.16
C SER A 330 23.83 3.41 5.96
N ASP A 331 24.26 4.48 5.31
CA ASP A 331 25.09 4.40 4.11
C ASP A 331 26.47 3.79 4.40
N ASP A 332 27.13 4.19 5.50
CA ASP A 332 28.41 3.56 5.94
C ASP A 332 28.20 2.11 6.37
N TRP A 333 27.10 1.80 7.07
CA TRP A 333 26.81 0.43 7.49
C TRP A 333 26.55 -0.50 6.30
N LEU A 334 25.69 -0.08 5.36
CA LEU A 334 25.33 -0.88 4.19
C LEU A 334 26.50 -0.96 3.18
N SER A 335 27.28 0.11 2.98
CA SER A 335 28.44 0.04 2.09
C SER A 335 29.47 -1.03 2.50
N ARG A 336 29.61 -1.28 3.81
CA ARG A 336 30.50 -2.33 4.35
C ARG A 336 29.90 -3.73 4.30
N SER A 337 28.57 -3.87 4.18
CA SER A 337 27.95 -5.19 3.97
C SER A 337 28.07 -5.69 2.53
N TYR A 338 28.40 -4.82 1.56
CA TYR A 338 28.67 -5.18 0.16
C TYR A 338 30.14 -5.51 -0.14
N GLU A 339 31.08 -5.34 0.81
CA GLU A 339 32.51 -5.64 0.64
C GLU A 339 32.94 -7.06 1.08
N ILE A 340 32.00 -7.92 1.47
CA ILE A 340 32.20 -9.33 1.83
C ILE A 340 31.56 -10.22 0.76
#